data_AF-U9URA9-F1
#
_entry.id   AF-U9URA9-F1
#
_cell.length_a   1.000
_cell.length_b   1.000
_cell.length_c   1.000
_cell.angle_alpha   90.00
_cell.angle_beta   90.00
_cell.angle_gamma   90.00
#
_symmetry.space_group_name_H-M   'P 1'
#
loop_
_entity.id
_entity.type
_entity.pdbx_description
1 polymer ?
#
loop_
_entity_poly.entity_id
_entity_poly.type
_entity_poly.pdbx_seq_one_letter_code
_entity_poly.pdbx_strand_id
1 'polypeptide(L)'
;NVEHSFIYENDRGQPELITSRNDPYVNSHNHVQLQGWRANVDLKPVLNIHATLQYIAKYATKSEPCSSFSEILNKILSESDPSGSSFPSFQCLLLHTVSEHDYFAQETCHLLLGLPLYHSSCPFVILNLNNESHRWLCGTGIKNVMPNSDVGRTERSPLQKYWDRPVELENLSMF
;
A
#
# COMPACT_ATOMS: atom_id res chain seq x y z
N ASN A 1 34.22 6.35 25.91
CA ASN A 1 33.94 7.80 26.05
C ASN A 1 33.61 8.43 24.72
N VAL A 2 32.37 8.28 24.24
CA VAL A 2 31.78 9.18 23.23
C VAL A 2 30.33 9.42 23.67
N GLU A 3 30.15 10.24 24.71
CA GLU A 3 28.89 10.33 25.46
C GLU A 3 27.94 11.43 24.99
N HIS A 4 28.30 12.24 23.99
CA HIS A 4 27.46 13.37 23.59
C HIS A 4 27.17 13.35 22.10
N SER A 5 25.91 13.66 21.77
CA SER A 5 25.48 13.87 20.39
C SER A 5 26.08 15.19 19.90
N PHE A 6 26.59 15.22 18.68
CA PHE A 6 27.26 16.39 18.13
C PHE A 6 26.89 16.59 16.66
N ILE A 7 27.02 17.83 16.20
CA ILE A 7 26.87 18.19 14.80
C ILE A 7 28.27 18.29 14.19
N TYR A 8 28.46 17.66 13.03
CA TYR A 8 29.67 17.80 12.24
C TYR A 8 29.32 18.10 10.80
N GLU A 9 30.30 18.58 10.04
CA GLU A 9 30.15 18.85 8.62
C GLU A 9 30.57 17.60 7.83
N ASN A 10 29.66 17.08 7.00
CA ASN A 10 29.91 15.89 6.19
C ASN A 10 30.73 16.20 4.94
N ASP A 11 31.07 15.17 4.15
CA ASP A 11 31.88 15.28 2.92
C ASP A 11 31.33 16.25 1.86
N ARG A 12 30.06 16.67 2.01
CA ARG A 12 29.37 17.60 1.11
C ARG A 12 29.29 19.02 1.67
N GLY A 13 29.95 19.32 2.78
CA GLY A 13 29.86 20.62 3.45
C GLY A 13 28.50 20.85 4.14
N GLN A 14 27.78 19.78 4.48
CA GLN A 14 26.44 19.89 5.09
C GLN A 14 26.47 19.47 6.56
N PRO A 15 25.75 20.17 7.46
CA PRO A 15 25.66 19.77 8.86
C PRO A 15 24.90 18.44 9.00
N GLU A 16 25.46 17.52 9.77
CA GLU A 16 24.88 16.23 10.09
C GLU A 16 24.93 15.98 11.61
N LEU A 17 23.80 15.54 12.18
CA LEU A 17 23.73 15.16 13.60
C LEU A 17 24.18 13.71 13.77
N ILE A 18 25.23 13.50 14.57
CA ILE A 18 25.61 12.18 15.07
C ILE A 18 25.04 12.02 16.47
N THR A 19 24.10 11.09 16.59
CA THR A 19 23.52 10.69 17.88
C THR A 19 24.42 9.69 18.59
N SER A 20 24.51 9.79 19.91
CA SER A 20 25.15 8.78 20.74
C SER A 20 24.43 7.44 20.61
N ARG A 21 25.17 6.37 20.35
CA ARG A 21 24.66 5.00 20.18
C ARG A 21 25.63 4.00 20.80
N ASN A 22 25.09 2.92 21.35
CA ASN A 22 25.85 1.82 21.94
C ASN A 22 26.33 0.79 20.89
N ASP A 23 25.74 0.79 19.69
CA ASP A 23 26.07 -0.09 18.58
C ASP A 23 26.25 0.76 17.30
N PRO A 24 27.36 0.58 16.54
CA PRO A 24 27.63 1.36 15.32
C PRO A 24 26.71 1.04 14.13
N TYR A 25 25.99 -0.07 14.13
CA TYR A 25 25.03 -0.47 13.09
C TYR A 25 23.60 0.05 13.33
N VAL A 26 23.32 0.54 14.54
CA VAL A 26 22.06 1.23 14.83
C VAL A 26 22.10 2.60 14.16
N ASN A 27 21.10 2.93 13.33
CA ASN A 27 20.96 4.25 12.72
C ASN A 27 20.81 5.33 13.79
N SER A 28 20.73 6.60 13.39
CA SER A 28 20.61 7.72 14.34
C SER A 28 19.63 7.41 15.48
N HIS A 29 20.16 7.35 16.70
CA HIS A 29 19.50 6.85 17.88
C HIS A 29 18.44 7.85 18.35
N ASN A 30 17.19 7.44 18.27
CA ASN A 30 16.07 8.10 18.92
C ASN A 30 15.37 7.08 19.83
N HIS A 31 15.54 7.26 21.15
CA HIS A 31 15.00 6.32 22.14
C HIS A 31 13.49 6.12 22.00
N VAL A 32 12.71 7.19 21.84
CA VAL A 32 11.24 7.12 21.75
C VAL A 32 10.82 6.31 20.52
N GLN A 33 11.44 6.59 19.38
CA GLN A 33 11.13 5.91 18.12
C GLN A 33 11.54 4.44 18.17
N LEU A 34 12.74 4.11 18.66
CA LEU A 34 13.22 2.73 18.75
C LEU A 34 12.38 1.88 19.72
N GLN A 35 11.94 2.45 20.83
CA GLN A 35 11.06 1.75 21.78
C GLN A 35 9.65 1.53 21.21
N GLY A 36 9.10 2.52 20.51
CA GLY A 36 7.76 2.42 19.92
C GLY A 36 7.71 1.46 18.73
N TRP A 37 8.67 1.59 17.80
CA TRP A 37 8.68 0.82 16.54
C TRP A 37 9.38 -0.53 16.66
N ARG A 38 10.32 -0.68 17.60
CA ARG A 38 11.12 -1.90 17.82
C ARG A 38 11.88 -2.39 16.57
N ALA A 39 12.23 -1.48 15.66
CA ALA A 39 13.09 -1.76 14.52
C ALA A 39 14.07 -0.60 14.26
N ASN A 40 15.21 -0.90 13.62
CA ASN A 40 16.20 0.08 13.23
C ASN A 40 15.65 0.97 12.11
N VAL A 41 15.50 2.27 12.38
CA VAL A 41 14.91 3.23 11.43
C VAL A 41 15.91 4.33 11.15
N ASP A 42 16.03 4.70 9.87
CA ASP A 42 16.81 5.85 9.45
C ASP A 42 16.02 7.14 9.71
N LEU A 43 16.26 7.76 10.87
CA LEU A 43 15.66 9.04 11.25
C LEU A 43 16.75 10.11 11.33
N LYS A 44 16.76 11.05 10.37
CA LYS A 44 17.70 12.18 10.37
C LYS A 44 16.98 13.50 10.57
N PRO A 45 17.38 14.33 11.55
CA PRO A 45 16.83 15.67 11.69
C PRO A 45 17.22 16.53 10.49
N VAL A 46 16.32 17.41 10.10
CA VAL A 46 16.57 18.42 9.08
C VAL A 46 17.41 19.54 9.68
N LEU A 47 18.63 19.71 9.17
CA LEU A 47 19.56 20.77 9.60
C LEU A 47 19.83 21.83 8.52
N ASN A 48 19.37 21.61 7.28
CA ASN A 48 19.56 22.53 6.16
C ASN A 48 18.36 22.49 5.20
N ILE A 49 17.74 23.64 4.97
CA ILE A 49 16.57 23.79 4.09
C ILE A 49 16.85 23.36 2.65
N HIS A 50 18.05 23.60 2.12
CA HIS A 50 18.42 23.18 0.76
C HIS A 50 18.51 21.66 0.66
N ALA A 51 19.07 21.00 1.67
CA ALA A 51 19.12 19.54 1.74
C ALA A 51 17.70 18.94 1.85
N THR A 52 16.81 19.59 2.60
CA THR A 52 15.39 19.20 2.68
C THR A 52 14.68 19.32 1.34
N LEU A 53 14.84 20.45 0.64
CA LEU A 53 14.23 20.64 -0.67
C LEU A 53 14.75 19.62 -1.68
N GLN A 54 16.05 19.34 -1.69
CA GLN A 54 16.64 18.29 -2.53
C GLN A 54 16.10 16.90 -2.20
N TYR A 55 15.94 16.59 -0.91
CA TYR A 55 15.34 15.33 -0.46
C TYR A 55 13.89 15.24 -0.94
N ILE A 56 13.06 16.23 -0.64
CA ILE A 56 11.65 16.27 -1.08
C ILE A 56 11.58 16.15 -2.60
N ALA A 57 12.37 16.93 -3.35
CA ALA A 57 12.39 16.86 -4.80
C ALA A 57 12.77 15.45 -5.29
N LYS A 58 13.83 14.84 -4.75
CA LYS A 58 14.25 13.47 -5.11
C LYS A 58 13.11 12.46 -4.99
N TYR A 59 12.31 12.55 -3.93
CA TYR A 59 11.20 11.63 -3.70
C TYR A 59 9.92 12.02 -4.45
N ALA A 60 9.65 13.32 -4.61
CA ALA A 60 8.53 13.82 -5.41
C ALA A 60 8.71 13.53 -6.91
N THR A 61 9.94 13.51 -7.39
CA THR A 61 10.27 13.14 -8.78
C THR A 61 10.65 11.67 -8.93
N LYS A 62 10.54 10.86 -7.86
CA LYS A 62 10.81 9.44 -7.95
C LYS A 62 9.68 8.82 -8.76
N SER A 63 9.98 8.39 -9.98
CA SER A 63 9.02 7.66 -10.80
C SER A 63 8.57 6.41 -10.06
N GLU A 64 7.27 6.17 -10.04
CA GLU A 64 6.74 4.92 -9.53
C GLU A 64 7.12 3.76 -10.47
N PRO A 65 7.40 2.57 -9.92
CA PRO A 65 7.53 1.38 -10.74
C PRO A 65 6.25 1.18 -11.54
N CYS A 66 6.41 1.06 -12.85
CA CYS A 66 5.32 0.77 -13.77
C CYS A 66 5.78 -0.37 -14.65
N SER A 67 5.07 -1.49 -14.58
CA SER A 67 5.23 -2.60 -15.53
C SER A 67 5.04 -2.07 -16.95
N SER A 68 5.96 -2.37 -17.86
CA SER A 68 5.81 -1.90 -19.24
C SER A 68 4.53 -2.46 -19.85
N PHE A 69 3.81 -1.66 -20.64
CA PHE A 69 2.64 -2.13 -21.38
C PHE A 69 2.92 -3.41 -22.18
N SER A 70 4.12 -3.52 -22.77
CA SER A 70 4.55 -4.72 -23.49
C SER A 70 4.67 -5.95 -22.58
N GLU A 71 5.13 -5.80 -21.35
CA GLU A 71 5.24 -6.89 -20.37
C GLU A 71 3.86 -7.37 -19.93
N ILE A 72 2.96 -6.43 -19.64
CA ILE A 72 1.55 -6.69 -19.32
C ILE A 72 0.87 -7.45 -20.47
N LEU A 73 1.03 -6.95 -21.70
CA LEU A 73 0.42 -7.54 -22.88
C LEU A 73 0.98 -8.94 -23.16
N ASN A 74 2.30 -9.13 -23.08
CA ASN A 74 2.91 -10.45 -23.25
C ASN A 74 2.46 -11.44 -22.18
N LYS A 75 2.33 -10.99 -20.92
CA LYS A 75 1.81 -11.82 -19.83
C LYS A 75 0.37 -12.26 -20.12
N ILE A 76 -0.51 -11.33 -20.47
CA ILE A 76 -1.91 -11.64 -20.81
C ILE A 76 -2.00 -12.62 -21.98
N LEU A 77 -1.19 -12.42 -23.02
CA LEU A 77 -1.15 -13.32 -24.18
C LEU A 77 -0.64 -14.71 -23.80
N SER A 78 0.37 -14.80 -22.94
CA SER A 78 0.92 -16.09 -22.48
C SER A 78 -0.05 -16.88 -21.58
N GLU A 79 -0.90 -16.18 -20.82
CA GLU A 79 -1.89 -16.77 -19.92
C GLU A 79 -3.24 -17.02 -20.59
N SER A 80 -3.45 -16.48 -21.80
CA SER A 80 -4.70 -16.63 -22.55
C SER A 80 -4.80 -18.00 -23.25
N ASP A 81 -5.97 -18.62 -23.19
CA ASP A 81 -6.27 -19.84 -23.94
C ASP A 81 -6.48 -19.49 -25.43
N PRO A 82 -5.63 -20.02 -26.35
CA PRO A 82 -5.74 -19.73 -27.78
C PRO A 82 -7.02 -20.29 -28.42
N SER A 83 -7.73 -21.20 -27.74
CA SER A 83 -9.00 -21.78 -28.20
C SER A 83 -10.24 -21.13 -27.56
N GLY A 84 -10.04 -20.25 -26.56
CA GLY A 84 -11.08 -19.59 -25.80
C GLY A 84 -11.54 -18.25 -26.38
N SER A 85 -12.52 -17.64 -25.71
CA SER A 85 -12.93 -16.26 -26.01
C SER A 85 -11.80 -15.29 -25.65
N SER A 86 -11.52 -14.32 -26.51
CA SER A 86 -10.54 -13.26 -26.27
C SER A 86 -11.05 -12.15 -25.34
N PHE A 87 -12.35 -12.15 -25.04
CA PHE A 87 -12.99 -11.12 -24.23
C PHE A 87 -12.37 -10.95 -22.81
N PRO A 88 -12.06 -12.03 -22.06
CA PRO A 88 -11.37 -11.92 -20.77
C PRO A 88 -9.99 -11.28 -20.89
N SER A 89 -9.24 -11.59 -21.96
CA SER A 89 -7.92 -11.01 -22.23
C SER A 89 -8.02 -9.50 -22.50
N PHE A 90 -9.03 -9.06 -23.26
CA PHE A 90 -9.29 -7.63 -23.47
C PHE A 90 -9.72 -6.93 -22.18
N GLN A 91 -10.55 -7.58 -21.36
CA GLN A 91 -10.96 -7.01 -20.07
C GLN A 91 -9.77 -6.89 -19.11
N CYS A 92 -8.91 -7.90 -19.03
CA CYS A 92 -7.65 -7.84 -18.27
C CYS A 92 -6.74 -6.74 -18.80
N LEU A 93 -6.60 -6.61 -20.13
CA LEU A 93 -5.79 -5.55 -20.73
C LEU A 93 -6.31 -4.18 -20.32
N LEU A 94 -7.62 -3.94 -20.44
CA LEU A 94 -8.23 -2.66 -20.04
C LEU A 94 -7.99 -2.34 -18.56
N LEU A 95 -8.19 -3.32 -17.67
CA LEU A 95 -7.92 -3.17 -16.23
C LEU A 95 -6.46 -2.83 -15.95
N HIS A 96 -5.52 -3.49 -16.62
CA HIS A 96 -4.10 -3.25 -16.45
C HIS A 96 -3.62 -1.95 -17.11
N THR A 97 -4.26 -1.48 -18.20
CA THR A 97 -3.89 -0.22 -18.87
C THR A 97 -4.45 1.03 -18.21
N VAL A 98 -5.57 0.92 -17.49
CA VAL A 98 -6.15 2.04 -16.73
C VAL A 98 -5.38 2.27 -15.42
N SER A 99 -4.62 1.26 -14.97
CA SER A 99 -3.69 1.40 -13.86
C SER A 99 -2.37 1.96 -14.39
N GLU A 100 -2.13 3.26 -14.18
CA GLU A 100 -0.88 3.91 -14.62
C GLU A 100 0.35 3.46 -13.80
N HIS A 101 0.16 2.84 -12.63
CA HIS A 101 1.22 2.38 -11.73
C HIS A 101 0.99 0.98 -11.14
N ASP A 102 2.08 0.35 -10.68
CA ASP A 102 2.03 -0.90 -9.91
C ASP A 102 1.64 -0.60 -8.44
N TYR A 103 0.66 -1.32 -7.90
CA TYR A 103 0.20 -1.12 -6.51
C TYR A 103 1.22 -1.63 -5.49
N PHE A 104 1.53 -0.80 -4.49
CA PHE A 104 2.33 -1.24 -3.36
C PHE A 104 1.56 -2.24 -2.49
N ALA A 105 2.27 -3.11 -1.75
CA ALA A 105 1.63 -4.09 -0.86
C ALA A 105 0.65 -3.45 0.13
N GLN A 106 0.99 -2.28 0.68
CA GLN A 106 0.09 -1.52 1.55
C GLN A 106 -1.17 -1.04 0.83
N GLU A 107 -1.02 -0.54 -0.41
CA GLU A 107 -2.12 -0.04 -1.24
C GLU A 107 -3.08 -1.18 -1.60
N THR A 108 -2.53 -2.33 -2.01
CA THR A 108 -3.27 -3.58 -2.23
C THR A 108 -4.05 -3.99 -0.99
N CYS A 109 -3.44 -3.95 0.20
CA CYS A 109 -4.15 -4.25 1.45
C CYS A 109 -5.31 -3.28 1.70
N HIS A 110 -5.16 -1.99 1.44
CA HIS A 110 -6.24 -1.02 1.61
C HIS A 110 -7.38 -1.29 0.62
N LEU A 111 -7.07 -1.57 -0.66
CA LEU A 111 -8.07 -1.92 -1.66
C LEU A 111 -8.82 -3.21 -1.27
N LEU A 112 -8.10 -4.26 -0.88
CA LEU A 112 -8.67 -5.54 -0.47
C LEU A 112 -9.55 -5.42 0.79
N LEU A 113 -9.14 -4.57 1.73
CA LEU A 113 -9.86 -4.34 2.98
C LEU A 113 -10.90 -3.22 2.88
N GLY A 114 -11.08 -2.60 1.71
CA GLY A 114 -12.00 -1.48 1.50
C GLY A 114 -11.67 -0.27 2.39
N LEU A 115 -10.40 -0.05 2.69
CA LEU A 115 -9.93 1.07 3.50
C LEU A 115 -9.64 2.28 2.61
N PRO A 116 -9.93 3.50 3.10
CA PRO A 116 -9.60 4.71 2.36
C PRO A 116 -8.07 4.79 2.20
N LEU A 117 -7.60 4.82 0.94
CA LEU A 117 -6.19 5.02 0.60
C LEU A 117 -5.69 6.43 0.95
N TYR A 118 -6.61 7.39 0.95
CA TYR A 118 -6.36 8.77 1.31
C TYR A 118 -7.64 9.36 1.87
N HIS A 119 -7.49 10.38 2.72
CA HIS A 119 -8.60 11.22 3.13
C HIS A 119 -8.66 12.41 2.17
N SER A 120 -9.80 12.64 1.54
CA SER A 120 -10.01 13.76 0.62
C SER A 120 -11.29 14.49 0.94
N SER A 121 -11.22 15.82 0.85
CA SER A 121 -12.37 16.71 0.94
C SER A 121 -13.23 16.71 -0.32
N CYS A 122 -12.79 16.07 -1.41
CA CYS A 122 -13.56 15.95 -2.65
C CYS A 122 -14.39 14.66 -2.65
N PRO A 123 -15.71 14.73 -2.92
CA PRO A 123 -16.55 13.55 -3.07
C PRO A 123 -16.27 12.85 -4.41
N PHE A 124 -16.24 11.52 -4.39
CA PHE A 124 -16.13 10.69 -5.59
C PHE A 124 -17.39 9.86 -5.77
N VAL A 125 -17.77 9.61 -7.02
CA VAL A 125 -18.92 8.77 -7.38
C VAL A 125 -18.39 7.54 -8.14
N ILE A 126 -18.72 6.35 -7.65
CA ILE A 126 -18.39 5.10 -8.32
C ILE A 126 -19.52 4.76 -9.29
N LEU A 127 -19.19 4.66 -10.58
CA LEU A 127 -20.14 4.28 -11.63
C LEU A 127 -19.95 2.82 -12.01
N ASN A 128 -20.99 2.01 -11.83
CA ASN A 128 -21.03 0.65 -12.35
C ASN A 128 -21.51 0.69 -13.81
N LEU A 129 -20.65 0.26 -14.73
CA LEU A 129 -20.93 0.26 -16.17
C LEU A 129 -21.42 -1.10 -16.70
N ASN A 130 -21.64 -2.09 -15.83
CA ASN A 130 -22.21 -3.37 -16.26
C ASN A 130 -23.71 -3.26 -16.51
N ASN A 131 -24.14 -3.83 -17.63
CA ASN A 131 -25.55 -3.91 -18.02
C ASN A 131 -26.32 -4.98 -17.22
N GLU A 132 -25.60 -5.89 -16.55
CA GLU A 132 -26.13 -6.88 -15.62
C GLU A 132 -25.64 -6.59 -14.20
N SER A 133 -26.53 -6.80 -13.23
CA SER A 133 -26.38 -6.46 -11.82
C SER A 133 -25.04 -6.87 -11.20
N HIS A 134 -24.61 -6.08 -10.21
CA HIS A 134 -23.40 -6.21 -9.38
C HIS A 134 -22.71 -7.58 -9.40
N ARG A 135 -21.63 -7.73 -10.17
CA ARG A 135 -20.70 -8.84 -9.99
C ARG A 135 -19.91 -8.63 -8.69
N TRP A 136 -20.05 -9.57 -7.77
CA TRP A 136 -19.37 -9.61 -6.49
C TRP A 136 -17.85 -9.63 -6.64
N LEU A 137 -17.15 -8.64 -6.10
CA LEU A 137 -15.68 -8.61 -6.12
C LEU A 137 -15.03 -9.36 -4.95
N CYS A 138 -15.78 -9.74 -3.91
CA CYS A 138 -15.27 -10.51 -2.76
C CYS A 138 -16.31 -11.49 -2.23
N GLY A 139 -16.17 -12.78 -2.56
CA GLY A 139 -16.93 -13.85 -1.92
C GLY A 139 -16.34 -14.17 -0.55
N THR A 140 -17.02 -13.78 0.54
CA THR A 140 -16.76 -14.42 1.83
C THR A 140 -17.53 -15.74 1.84
N GLY A 141 -16.80 -16.86 1.88
CA GLY A 141 -17.33 -18.21 1.69
C GLY A 141 -18.32 -18.65 2.76
N ILE A 142 -19.55 -18.15 2.71
CA ILE A 142 -20.67 -18.71 3.46
C ILE A 142 -21.56 -19.46 2.47
N LYS A 143 -21.33 -20.78 2.38
CA LYS A 143 -22.30 -21.72 1.85
C LYS A 143 -23.50 -21.71 2.79
N ASN A 144 -24.55 -20.95 2.49
CA ASN A 144 -25.95 -21.18 2.90
C ASN A 144 -26.83 -19.98 2.53
N VAL A 145 -27.14 -19.77 1.25
CA VAL A 145 -28.35 -19.04 0.85
C VAL A 145 -28.93 -19.68 -0.43
N MET A 146 -30.25 -19.83 -0.42
CA MET A 146 -31.14 -20.43 -1.43
C MET A 146 -30.89 -19.98 -2.89
N PRO A 147 -31.25 -20.81 -3.89
CA PRO A 147 -30.70 -20.74 -5.25
C PRO A 147 -31.38 -19.72 -6.19
N ASN A 148 -31.89 -18.57 -5.73
CA ASN A 148 -32.65 -17.70 -6.65
C ASN A 148 -32.73 -16.19 -6.34
N SER A 149 -31.74 -15.61 -5.65
CA SER A 149 -31.64 -14.14 -5.62
C SER A 149 -30.19 -13.71 -5.41
N ASP A 150 -29.45 -13.56 -6.51
CA ASP A 150 -28.08 -13.02 -6.55
C ASP A 150 -28.02 -11.51 -6.26
N VAL A 151 -28.79 -11.02 -5.30
CA VAL A 151 -28.78 -9.63 -4.84
C VAL A 151 -28.41 -9.63 -3.36
N GLY A 152 -27.12 -9.76 -3.07
CA GLY A 152 -26.63 -9.55 -1.71
C GLY A 152 -26.01 -8.17 -1.56
N ARG A 153 -26.35 -7.54 -0.43
CA ARG A 153 -25.78 -6.27 -0.01
C ARG A 153 -24.29 -6.41 0.30
N THR A 154 -23.54 -5.34 0.13
CA THR A 154 -22.16 -5.21 0.59
C THR A 154 -22.12 -5.18 2.12
N GLU A 155 -22.21 -6.33 2.78
CA GLU A 155 -22.39 -6.40 4.23
C GLU A 155 -21.06 -6.32 5.01
N ARG A 156 -20.36 -5.18 4.91
CA ARG A 156 -19.19 -4.78 5.70
C ARG A 156 -17.83 -5.30 5.20
N SER A 157 -16.82 -4.44 5.30
CA SER A 157 -15.45 -4.79 4.93
C SER A 157 -14.87 -5.83 5.90
N PRO A 158 -13.84 -6.60 5.50
CA PRO A 158 -13.18 -7.55 6.40
C PRO A 158 -12.69 -6.87 7.69
N LEU A 159 -12.14 -5.65 7.61
CA LEU A 159 -11.72 -4.91 8.79
C LEU A 159 -12.90 -4.60 9.72
N GLN A 160 -14.04 -4.19 9.16
CA GLN A 160 -15.22 -3.89 9.96
C GLN A 160 -15.77 -5.14 10.65
N LYS A 161 -15.70 -6.31 10.01
CA LYS A 161 -16.02 -7.60 10.64
C LYS A 161 -15.06 -7.95 11.79
N TYR A 162 -13.77 -7.62 11.65
CA TYR A 162 -12.79 -7.79 12.72
C TYR A 162 -13.02 -6.82 13.89
N TRP A 163 -13.43 -5.58 13.59
CA TRP A 163 -13.73 -4.57 14.60
C TRP A 163 -14.95 -4.94 15.42
N ASP A 164 -16.00 -5.44 14.75
CA ASP A 164 -17.26 -5.85 15.37
C ASP A 164 -17.19 -7.29 15.95
N ARG A 165 -16.00 -7.88 16.08
CA ARG A 165 -15.87 -9.30 16.44
C ARG A 165 -16.31 -9.57 17.88
N PRO A 166 -16.86 -10.76 18.16
CA PRO A 166 -17.18 -11.20 19.52
C PRO A 166 -15.94 -11.24 20.42
N VAL A 167 -16.12 -11.01 21.73
CA VAL A 167 -15.05 -10.95 22.74
C VAL A 167 -14.28 -12.27 22.83
N GLU A 168 -14.93 -13.39 22.52
CA GLU A 168 -14.31 -14.72 22.50
C GLU A 168 -13.21 -14.85 21.44
N LEU A 169 -13.24 -13.99 20.40
CA LEU A 169 -12.27 -13.94 19.31
C LEU A 169 -11.27 -12.79 19.48
N GLU A 170 -11.22 -12.13 20.64
CA GLU A 170 -10.35 -10.97 20.87
C GLU A 170 -8.86 -11.32 20.66
N ASN A 171 -8.47 -12.53 21.05
CA ASN A 171 -7.10 -13.06 20.95
C ASN A 171 -6.75 -13.66 19.58
N LEU A 172 -7.67 -13.66 18.62
CA LEU A 172 -7.45 -14.22 17.30
C LEU A 172 -7.33 -13.09 16.26
N SER A 173 -6.19 -13.09 15.56
CA SER A 173 -5.97 -12.26 14.37
C SER A 173 -6.70 -12.87 13.16
N MET A 174 -7.21 -12.02 12.26
CA MET A 174 -7.73 -12.46 10.96
C MET A 174 -6.64 -12.78 9.91
N PHE A 175 -5.37 -12.63 10.30
CA PHE A 175 -4.17 -12.92 9.52
C PHE A 175 -3.26 -13.88 10.26
#